data_AF-A0A3S9BDT1-F1
#
_entry.id   AF-A0A3S9BDT1-F1
#
_cell.length_a   1.000
_cell.length_b   1.000
_cell.length_c   1.000
_cell.angle_alpha   90.00
_cell.angle_beta   90.00
_cell.angle_gamma   90.00
#
_symmetry.space_group_name_H-M   'P 1'
#
loop_
_entity.id
_entity.type
_entity.pdbx_description
1 polymer ?
#
loop_
_entity_poly.entity_id
_entity_poly.type
_entity_poly.pdbx_seq_one_letter_code
_entity_poly.pdbx_strand_id
1 'polypeptide(L)'
;MFCSVARSYKKKRGRNEASAFLRKGLRVLTVRARPGHASQGLLQVGGLVFSCALGRGGISAGKREGDGATPLGSMRILSGYFRSDHFSGARRTRLAMAPIGPDLGWCEVPADRNYNRPVRIPYGASHERMLRADRLYDACLVLDWNIAPRRRGRGSAIFFHLARPGFTPTQGCVAVTARTMARLLPLLSDRTVVRVVR
;
A
#
# COMPACT_ATOMS: atom_id res chain seq x y z
N MET A 1 12.83 52.79 -39.81
CA MET A 1 11.70 52.07 -39.18
C MET A 1 11.69 50.64 -39.71
N PHE A 2 12.38 49.70 -39.07
CA PHE A 2 12.30 48.27 -39.41
C PHE A 2 12.44 47.47 -38.11
N CYS A 3 11.32 46.94 -37.62
CA CYS A 3 11.24 46.15 -36.41
C CYS A 3 11.38 44.67 -36.78
N SER A 4 12.40 44.00 -36.23
CA SER A 4 12.67 42.58 -36.44
C SER A 4 11.70 41.72 -35.63
N VAL A 5 10.97 40.82 -36.31
CA VAL A 5 10.01 39.90 -35.68
C VAL A 5 10.74 38.65 -35.19
N ALA A 6 10.88 38.51 -33.87
CA ALA A 6 11.41 37.30 -33.25
C ALA A 6 10.41 36.14 -33.39
N ARG A 7 10.82 35.04 -34.04
CA ARG A 7 10.06 33.78 -34.11
C ARG A 7 9.95 33.16 -32.72
N SER A 8 8.73 33.17 -32.17
CA SER A 8 8.37 32.50 -30.92
C SER A 8 8.48 30.97 -31.06
N TYR A 9 9.41 30.36 -30.32
CA TYR A 9 9.60 28.91 -30.25
C TYR A 9 8.43 28.25 -29.49
N LYS A 10 7.73 27.29 -30.13
CA LYS A 10 6.66 26.50 -29.52
C LYS A 10 7.20 25.60 -28.40
N LYS A 11 6.93 25.99 -27.14
CA LYS A 11 7.20 25.18 -25.94
C LYS A 11 6.25 23.96 -25.93
N LYS A 12 6.77 22.75 -26.23
CA LYS A 12 6.00 21.50 -26.18
C LYS A 12 5.45 21.27 -24.75
N ARG A 13 4.13 21.32 -24.61
CA ARG A 13 3.36 21.03 -23.38
C ARG A 13 3.40 19.54 -23.06
N GLY A 14 4.38 19.09 -22.28
CA GLY A 14 4.41 17.75 -21.65
C GLY A 14 3.38 17.55 -20.52
N ARG A 15 2.41 18.47 -20.34
CA ARG A 15 1.39 18.38 -19.27
C ARG A 15 0.19 17.48 -19.60
N ASN A 16 0.01 17.10 -20.87
CA ASN A 16 -1.21 16.39 -21.30
C ASN A 16 -1.14 14.86 -21.16
N GLU A 17 0.05 14.26 -21.17
CA GLU A 17 0.19 12.80 -21.05
C GLU A 17 0.04 12.33 -19.60
N ALA A 18 0.60 13.10 -18.65
CA ALA A 18 0.45 12.83 -17.22
C ALA A 18 -1.02 12.90 -16.77
N SER A 19 -1.81 13.81 -17.34
CA SER A 19 -3.24 13.95 -17.03
C SER A 19 -4.11 12.89 -17.70
N ALA A 20 -3.72 12.35 -18.86
CA ALA A 20 -4.38 11.20 -19.48
C ALA A 20 -4.17 9.92 -18.66
N PHE A 21 -2.98 9.73 -18.07
CA PHE A 21 -2.68 8.63 -17.15
C PHE A 21 -3.56 8.66 -15.90
N LEU A 22 -3.84 9.86 -15.36
CA LEU A 22 -4.74 10.03 -14.21
C LEU A 22 -6.18 9.55 -14.48
N ARG A 23 -6.64 9.56 -15.74
CA ARG A 23 -8.02 9.15 -16.08
C ARG A 23 -8.20 7.63 -16.03
N LYS A 24 -7.21 6.84 -16.49
CA LYS A 24 -7.34 5.37 -16.63
C LYS A 24 -7.13 4.57 -15.32
N GLY A 25 -6.64 5.20 -14.25
CA GLY A 25 -6.37 4.52 -12.97
C GLY A 25 -5.17 3.55 -13.05
N LEU A 26 -4.56 3.25 -11.91
CA LEU A 26 -3.41 2.36 -11.83
C LEU A 26 -3.84 0.89 -11.88
N ARG A 27 -3.24 0.11 -12.77
CA ARG A 27 -3.48 -1.34 -12.84
C ARG A 27 -2.46 -2.15 -12.05
N VAL A 28 -1.18 -1.81 -12.14
CA VAL A 28 -0.10 -2.60 -11.54
C VAL A 28 0.91 -1.70 -10.82
N LEU A 29 1.23 -2.10 -9.60
CA LEU A 29 2.27 -1.58 -8.72
C LEU A 29 3.33 -2.70 -8.61
N THR A 30 4.50 -2.55 -9.22
CA THR A 30 5.54 -3.61 -9.14
C THR A 30 6.50 -3.32 -8.00
N VAL A 31 6.70 -4.27 -7.09
CA VAL A 31 7.59 -4.16 -5.93
C VAL A 31 8.74 -5.13 -6.09
N ARG A 32 9.97 -4.64 -5.91
CA ARG A 32 11.20 -5.44 -5.88
C ARG A 32 11.99 -5.14 -4.61
N ALA A 33 12.82 -6.07 -4.17
CA ALA A 33 13.81 -5.78 -3.13
C ALA A 33 14.85 -4.77 -3.66
N ARG A 34 15.32 -3.88 -2.79
CA ARG A 34 16.45 -3.01 -3.10
C ARG A 34 17.73 -3.85 -3.07
N PRO A 35 18.62 -3.75 -4.08
CA PRO A 35 19.90 -4.46 -4.06
C PRO A 35 20.68 -4.18 -2.77
N GLY A 36 21.20 -5.22 -2.14
CA GLY A 36 21.94 -5.13 -0.87
C GLY A 36 21.08 -4.90 0.39
N HIS A 37 19.77 -4.69 0.26
CA HIS A 37 18.88 -4.40 1.40
C HIS A 37 17.54 -5.14 1.26
N ALA A 38 17.49 -6.40 1.71
CA ALA A 38 16.32 -7.27 1.51
C ALA A 38 15.01 -6.76 2.15
N SER A 39 15.10 -5.96 3.22
CA SER A 39 13.97 -5.35 3.93
C SER A 39 13.57 -3.97 3.41
N GLN A 40 14.24 -3.46 2.38
CA GLN A 40 13.85 -2.27 1.64
C GLN A 40 13.51 -2.66 0.20
N GLY A 41 12.67 -1.87 -0.45
CA GLY A 41 12.20 -2.17 -1.79
C GLY A 41 12.05 -0.95 -2.67
N LEU A 42 11.89 -1.23 -3.96
CA LEU A 42 11.57 -0.27 -5.00
C LEU A 42 10.15 -0.57 -5.51
N LEU A 43 9.25 0.37 -5.31
CA LEU A 43 7.90 0.37 -5.84
C LEU A 43 7.88 1.14 -7.17
N GLN A 44 7.68 0.42 -8.27
CA GLN A 44 7.54 0.96 -9.61
C GLN A 44 6.07 1.13 -10.00
N VAL A 45 5.74 2.31 -10.52
CA VAL A 45 4.40 2.71 -10.97
C VAL A 45 4.52 3.43 -12.32
N GLY A 46 4.25 2.71 -13.41
CA GLY A 46 4.57 3.21 -14.74
C GLY A 46 6.07 3.51 -14.85
N GLY A 47 6.42 4.75 -15.22
CA GLY A 47 7.81 5.23 -15.28
C GLY A 47 8.37 5.80 -13.96
N LEU A 48 7.60 5.78 -12.87
CA LEU A 48 8.03 6.32 -11.57
C LEU A 48 8.49 5.21 -10.64
N VAL A 49 9.49 5.49 -9.82
CA VAL A 49 10.00 4.58 -8.79
C VAL A 49 10.00 5.29 -7.43
N PHE A 50 9.52 4.60 -6.41
CA PHE A 50 9.47 5.06 -5.03
C PHE A 50 10.15 4.04 -4.12
N SER A 51 10.84 4.51 -3.08
CA SER A 51 11.31 3.63 -2.02
C SER A 51 10.13 3.12 -1.18
N CYS A 52 10.23 1.88 -0.72
CA CYS A 52 9.29 1.25 0.20
C CYS A 52 10.04 0.38 1.23
N ALA A 53 9.39 0.11 2.36
CA ALA A 53 9.84 -0.89 3.32
C ALA A 53 9.15 -2.22 3.03
N LEU A 54 9.89 -3.29 3.25
CA LEU A 54 9.44 -4.68 3.14
C LEU A 54 9.58 -5.35 4.50
N GLY A 55 9.09 -6.58 4.59
CA GLY A 55 9.25 -7.42 5.75
C GLY A 55 10.73 -7.61 6.15
N ARG A 56 11.01 -7.70 7.46
CA ARG A 56 12.34 -8.05 7.99
C ARG A 56 12.92 -9.34 7.39
N GLY A 57 12.06 -10.28 7.00
CA GLY A 57 12.42 -11.54 6.34
C GLY A 57 12.60 -11.43 4.82
N GLY A 58 12.57 -10.21 4.26
CA GLY A 58 12.65 -9.97 2.82
C GLY A 58 11.42 -10.49 2.05
N ILE A 59 11.61 -10.83 0.77
CA ILE A 59 10.54 -11.35 -0.09
C ILE A 59 10.58 -12.89 -0.11
N SER A 60 9.46 -13.54 0.19
CA SER A 60 9.37 -15.01 0.24
C SER A 60 8.16 -15.57 -0.50
N ALA A 61 8.39 -16.65 -1.26
CA ALA A 61 7.30 -17.47 -1.82
C ALA A 61 6.67 -18.40 -0.76
N GLY A 62 7.42 -18.69 0.31
CA GLY A 62 7.02 -19.59 1.39
C GLY A 62 6.42 -18.88 2.59
N LYS A 63 5.62 -17.82 2.37
CA LYS A 63 5.06 -16.98 3.45
C LYS A 63 4.31 -17.81 4.50
N ARG A 64 4.63 -17.57 5.77
CA ARG A 64 4.02 -18.14 6.98
C ARG A 64 3.72 -17.06 8.01
N GLU A 65 2.90 -17.36 9.02
CA GLU A 65 2.72 -16.48 10.16
C GLU A 65 4.06 -16.26 10.90
N GLY A 66 4.34 -15.04 11.35
CA GLY A 66 5.53 -14.73 12.14
C GLY A 66 6.88 -14.69 11.40
N ASP A 67 6.98 -15.15 10.16
CA ASP A 67 8.23 -15.17 9.38
C ASP A 67 8.81 -13.78 9.07
N GLY A 68 8.00 -12.72 9.23
CA GLY A 68 8.39 -11.35 8.94
C GLY A 68 8.62 -11.07 7.45
N ALA A 69 8.25 -11.96 6.53
CA ALA A 69 8.52 -11.83 5.10
C ALA A 69 7.35 -11.15 4.36
N THR A 70 7.67 -10.38 3.33
CA THR A 70 6.69 -9.92 2.35
C THR A 70 6.39 -11.04 1.36
N PRO A 71 5.12 -11.39 1.12
CA PRO A 71 4.79 -12.48 0.21
C PRO A 71 5.16 -12.14 -1.24
N LEU A 72 5.85 -13.07 -1.90
CA LEU A 72 6.07 -13.04 -3.34
C LEU A 72 4.76 -13.39 -4.06
N GLY A 73 4.31 -12.54 -4.97
CA GLY A 73 3.10 -12.78 -5.75
C GLY A 73 2.35 -11.52 -6.16
N SER A 74 1.22 -11.73 -6.82
CA SER A 74 0.28 -10.68 -7.24
C SER A 74 -0.89 -10.63 -6.26
N MET A 75 -1.09 -9.48 -5.63
CA MET A 75 -2.17 -9.25 -4.66
C MET A 75 -3.02 -8.07 -5.12
N ARG A 76 -4.34 -8.26 -5.24
CA ARG A 76 -5.24 -7.13 -5.47
C ARG A 76 -5.30 -6.26 -4.22
N ILE A 77 -5.50 -4.96 -4.41
CA ILE A 77 -5.94 -4.09 -3.32
C ILE A 77 -7.45 -4.23 -3.24
N LEU A 78 -7.97 -4.73 -2.12
CA LEU A 78 -9.40 -5.02 -1.96
C LEU A 78 -10.18 -3.79 -1.50
N SER A 79 -9.65 -3.12 -0.49
CA SER A 79 -10.23 -1.97 0.18
C SER A 79 -9.15 -1.28 1.02
N GLY A 80 -9.52 -0.28 1.80
CA GLY A 80 -8.63 0.23 2.83
C GLY A 80 -9.34 0.91 3.97
N TYR A 81 -8.52 1.30 4.93
CA TYR A 81 -8.89 2.05 6.10
C TYR A 81 -8.07 3.34 6.17
N PHE A 82 -8.64 4.38 6.77
CA PHE A 82 -7.95 5.66 6.93
C PHE A 82 -8.31 6.35 8.23
N ARG A 83 -7.39 7.17 8.74
CA ARG A 83 -7.66 8.08 9.85
C ARG A 83 -8.30 9.36 9.35
N SER A 84 -9.51 9.66 9.84
CA SER A 84 -10.28 10.83 9.36
C SER A 84 -9.59 12.16 9.64
N ASP A 85 -8.83 12.24 10.73
CA ASP A 85 -8.12 13.44 11.18
C ASP A 85 -6.76 13.63 10.48
N HIS A 86 -6.19 12.59 9.88
CA HIS A 86 -4.89 12.67 9.20
C HIS A 86 -4.96 12.49 7.67
N PHE A 87 -5.98 11.79 7.16
CA PHE A 87 -6.05 11.34 5.77
C PHE A 87 -7.46 11.47 5.17
N SER A 88 -8.16 12.57 5.48
CA SER A 88 -9.56 12.83 5.07
C SER A 88 -9.81 12.74 3.55
N GLY A 89 -8.78 13.04 2.73
CA GLY A 89 -8.83 12.89 1.27
C GLY A 89 -9.12 11.46 0.79
N ALA A 90 -8.91 10.42 1.62
CA ALA A 90 -9.23 9.04 1.30
C ALA A 90 -10.71 8.80 0.97
N ARG A 91 -11.62 9.65 1.48
CA ARG A 91 -13.06 9.58 1.23
C ARG A 91 -13.44 9.79 -0.24
N ARG A 92 -12.57 10.41 -1.04
CA ARG A 92 -12.83 10.79 -2.43
C ARG A 92 -12.10 9.91 -3.45
N THR A 93 -11.74 8.68 -3.05
CA THR A 93 -10.95 7.77 -3.88
C THR A 93 -11.84 6.74 -4.56
N ARG A 94 -11.35 6.12 -5.65
CA ARG A 94 -12.09 5.06 -6.35
C ARG A 94 -12.05 3.72 -5.60
N LEU A 95 -11.15 3.58 -4.64
CA LEU A 95 -11.04 2.42 -3.78
C LEU A 95 -12.03 2.56 -2.61
N ALA A 96 -12.69 1.48 -2.23
CA ALA A 96 -13.55 1.48 -1.05
C ALA A 96 -12.70 1.71 0.22
N MET A 97 -12.94 2.83 0.90
CA MET A 97 -12.19 3.26 2.09
C MET A 97 -13.12 3.48 3.28
N ALA A 98 -12.80 2.91 4.43
CA ALA A 98 -13.56 3.08 5.67
C ALA A 98 -12.75 3.85 6.73
N PRO A 99 -13.36 4.74 7.53
CA PRO A 99 -12.65 5.40 8.62
C PRO A 99 -12.25 4.38 9.70
N ILE A 100 -11.08 4.58 10.30
CA ILE A 100 -10.60 3.78 11.44
C ILE A 100 -11.27 4.31 12.72
N GLY A 101 -12.11 3.48 13.33
CA GLY A 101 -12.66 3.71 14.66
C GLY A 101 -11.74 3.19 15.78
N PRO A 102 -11.97 3.60 17.04
CA PRO A 102 -11.16 3.18 18.19
C PRO A 102 -11.30 1.69 18.52
N ASP A 103 -12.39 1.06 18.08
CA ASP A 103 -12.73 -0.34 18.30
C ASP A 103 -12.40 -1.24 17.10
N LEU A 104 -11.74 -0.73 16.06
CA LEU A 104 -11.36 -1.53 14.91
C LEU A 104 -10.05 -2.28 15.17
N GLY A 105 -10.12 -3.62 15.15
CA GLY A 105 -8.98 -4.52 15.15
C GLY A 105 -8.94 -5.45 13.94
N TRP A 106 -7.84 -6.18 13.77
CA TRP A 106 -7.68 -7.23 12.76
C TRP A 106 -7.12 -8.50 13.40
N CYS A 107 -7.86 -9.60 13.36
CA CYS A 107 -7.44 -10.83 14.00
C CYS A 107 -6.30 -11.52 13.22
N GLU A 108 -5.24 -11.88 13.96
CA GLU A 108 -4.02 -12.49 13.43
C GLU A 108 -3.82 -13.93 13.93
N VAL A 109 -4.73 -14.47 14.75
CA VAL A 109 -4.61 -15.79 15.38
C VAL A 109 -5.09 -16.90 14.44
N PRO A 110 -4.23 -17.82 13.98
CA PRO A 110 -4.61 -18.85 13.01
C PRO A 110 -5.73 -19.79 13.45
N ALA A 111 -5.85 -20.07 14.75
CA ALA A 111 -6.87 -20.95 15.30
C ALA A 111 -8.25 -20.28 15.44
N ASP A 112 -8.32 -18.94 15.38
CA ASP A 112 -9.56 -18.19 15.56
C ASP A 112 -10.46 -18.29 14.32
N ARG A 113 -11.78 -18.36 14.53
CA ARG A 113 -12.79 -18.34 13.45
C ARG A 113 -12.74 -17.06 12.59
N ASN A 114 -12.23 -15.98 13.16
CA ASN A 114 -12.04 -14.68 12.54
C ASN A 114 -10.60 -14.45 12.05
N TYR A 115 -9.76 -15.49 11.98
CA TYR A 115 -8.40 -15.36 11.45
C TYR A 115 -8.37 -14.54 10.15
N ASN A 116 -7.48 -13.53 10.09
CA ASN A 116 -7.29 -12.62 8.99
C ASN A 116 -8.58 -11.85 8.58
N ARG A 117 -9.32 -11.35 9.57
CA ARG A 117 -10.55 -10.54 9.40
C ARG A 117 -10.56 -9.33 10.33
N PRO A 118 -11.29 -8.25 9.97
CA PRO A 118 -11.60 -7.20 10.92
C PRO A 118 -12.44 -7.76 12.09
N VAL A 119 -12.15 -7.27 13.30
CA VAL A 119 -12.85 -7.62 14.55
C VAL A 119 -13.12 -6.35 15.35
N ARG A 120 -14.11 -6.41 16.25
CA ARG A 120 -14.46 -5.30 17.13
C ARG A 120 -13.79 -5.48 18.49
N ILE A 121 -13.14 -4.44 19.00
CA ILE A 121 -12.46 -4.39 20.29
C ILE A 121 -13.46 -3.91 21.37
N PRO A 122 -13.52 -4.54 22.57
CA PRO A 122 -12.65 -5.61 23.05
C PRO A 122 -12.88 -6.94 22.31
N TYR A 123 -11.77 -7.60 21.94
CA TYR A 123 -11.77 -8.90 21.27
C TYR A 123 -10.87 -9.87 22.03
N GLY A 124 -11.35 -11.09 22.29
CA GLY A 124 -10.69 -12.03 23.21
C GLY A 124 -9.39 -12.65 22.70
N ALA A 125 -9.22 -12.78 21.38
CA ALA A 125 -7.98 -13.28 20.79
C ALA A 125 -7.04 -12.12 20.37
N SER A 126 -5.76 -12.43 20.13
CA SER A 126 -4.80 -11.44 19.63
C SER A 126 -5.29 -10.79 18.35
N HIS A 127 -5.04 -9.49 18.25
CA HIS A 127 -5.46 -8.67 17.13
C HIS A 127 -4.54 -7.46 16.97
N GLU A 128 -4.28 -7.11 15.72
CA GLU A 128 -3.66 -5.84 15.37
C GLU A 128 -4.67 -4.71 15.60
N ARG A 129 -4.29 -3.66 16.33
CA ARG A 129 -5.15 -2.48 16.51
C ARG A 129 -5.01 -1.57 15.31
N MET A 130 -6.11 -1.29 14.60
CA MET A 130 -6.03 -0.47 13.40
C MET A 130 -5.80 1.02 13.71
N LEU A 131 -6.30 1.51 14.86
CA LEU A 131 -6.00 2.85 15.35
C LEU A 131 -4.65 2.87 16.09
N ARG A 132 -3.57 3.21 15.38
CA ARG A 132 -2.21 3.24 15.93
C ARG A 132 -1.72 4.66 16.27
N ALA A 133 -1.02 4.78 17.38
CA ALA A 133 -0.36 6.03 17.79
C ALA A 133 0.84 6.40 16.90
N ASP A 134 1.52 5.39 16.34
CA ASP A 134 2.67 5.57 15.45
C ASP A 134 2.29 5.92 14.00
N ARG A 135 1.00 6.11 13.73
CA ARG A 135 0.46 6.62 12.47
C ARG A 135 0.71 5.77 11.23
N LEU A 136 1.22 4.54 11.39
CA LEU A 136 1.51 3.66 10.25
C LEU A 136 0.27 3.31 9.44
N TYR A 137 -0.90 3.33 10.10
CA TYR A 137 -2.20 3.05 9.49
C TYR A 137 -3.06 4.29 9.28
N ASP A 138 -2.46 5.50 9.25
CA ASP A 138 -3.20 6.70 8.81
C ASP A 138 -3.84 6.47 7.43
N ALA A 139 -3.19 5.67 6.57
CA ALA A 139 -3.78 5.03 5.40
C ALA A 139 -3.26 3.58 5.31
N CYS A 140 -4.18 2.61 5.35
CA CYS A 140 -3.86 1.18 5.40
C CYS A 140 -4.74 0.42 4.39
N LEU A 141 -4.15 -0.14 3.34
CA LEU A 141 -4.89 -0.84 2.29
C LEU A 141 -4.80 -2.35 2.49
N VAL A 142 -5.93 -3.03 2.36
CA VAL A 142 -6.03 -4.48 2.49
C VAL A 142 -5.60 -5.14 1.19
N LEU A 143 -4.55 -5.96 1.26
CA LEU A 143 -4.12 -6.77 0.12
C LEU A 143 -4.82 -8.12 0.16
N ASP A 144 -5.07 -8.69 -1.02
CA ASP A 144 -5.72 -10.00 -1.22
C ASP A 144 -4.85 -11.20 -0.79
N TRP A 145 -3.88 -10.98 0.10
CA TRP A 145 -3.07 -12.07 0.63
C TRP A 145 -3.83 -12.84 1.69
N ASN A 146 -4.10 -14.11 1.41
CA ASN A 146 -4.72 -15.05 2.36
C ASN A 146 -6.11 -14.58 2.84
N ILE A 147 -6.87 -13.87 1.99
CA ILE A 147 -8.22 -13.36 2.30
C ILE A 147 -9.31 -14.36 1.87
N ALA A 148 -9.20 -14.98 0.70
CA ALA A 148 -10.18 -15.97 0.22
C ALA A 148 -9.54 -17.04 -0.69
N PRO A 149 -9.52 -18.33 -0.30
CA PRO A 149 -9.81 -18.84 1.04
C PRO A 149 -8.72 -18.46 2.05
N ARG A 150 -9.11 -18.32 3.33
CA ARG A 150 -8.16 -18.06 4.42
C ARG A 150 -7.54 -19.37 4.90
N ARG A 151 -6.26 -19.55 4.62
CA ARG A 151 -5.48 -20.72 5.03
C ARG A 151 -4.72 -20.39 6.32
N ARG A 152 -4.99 -21.15 7.38
CA ARG A 152 -4.36 -20.97 8.69
C ARG A 152 -2.84 -20.93 8.58
N GLY A 153 -2.21 -19.97 9.25
CA GLY A 153 -0.76 -19.86 9.34
C GLY A 153 -0.05 -19.42 8.06
N ARG A 154 -0.78 -19.02 7.01
CA ARG A 154 -0.21 -18.54 5.73
C ARG A 154 0.02 -17.02 5.69
N GLY A 155 0.09 -16.40 6.87
CA GLY A 155 0.26 -14.97 7.07
C GLY A 155 -1.07 -14.24 7.13
N SER A 156 -1.15 -13.27 8.03
CA SER A 156 -2.30 -12.40 8.22
C SER A 156 -1.89 -10.93 8.18
N ALA A 157 -2.86 -10.02 8.14
CA ALA A 157 -2.65 -8.57 8.22
C ALA A 157 -1.59 -8.04 7.22
N ILE A 158 -1.51 -8.64 6.03
CA ILE A 158 -0.60 -8.18 4.98
C ILE A 158 -1.24 -6.96 4.30
N PHE A 159 -0.75 -5.80 4.68
CA PHE A 159 -1.27 -4.51 4.23
C PHE A 159 -0.29 -3.75 3.33
N PHE A 160 -0.83 -2.76 2.63
CA PHE A 160 -0.07 -1.69 2.00
C PHE A 160 -0.30 -0.39 2.78
N HIS A 161 0.70 0.09 3.52
CA HIS A 161 0.50 1.15 4.51
C HIS A 161 1.64 2.18 4.54
N LEU A 162 1.68 3.04 5.57
CA LEU A 162 2.71 4.08 5.69
C LEU A 162 4.00 3.54 6.31
N ALA A 163 5.15 3.91 5.73
CA ALA A 163 6.47 3.54 6.22
C ALA A 163 6.90 4.41 7.40
N ARG A 164 7.65 3.82 8.32
CA ARG A 164 8.44 4.55 9.31
C ARG A 164 9.56 5.35 8.61
N PRO A 165 10.03 6.47 9.20
CA PRO A 165 11.23 7.14 8.73
C PRO A 165 12.40 6.17 8.56
N GLY A 166 13.19 6.35 7.51
CA GLY A 166 14.32 5.45 7.20
C GLY A 166 13.94 4.08 6.62
N PHE A 167 12.65 3.81 6.36
CA PHE A 167 12.16 2.53 5.84
C PHE A 167 12.58 1.33 6.72
N THR A 168 12.43 1.47 8.03
CA THR A 168 12.67 0.34 8.93
C THR A 168 11.70 -0.82 8.61
N PRO A 169 12.12 -2.08 8.81
CA PRO A 169 11.40 -3.23 8.27
C PRO A 169 9.98 -3.38 8.82
N THR A 170 9.08 -3.91 8.00
CA THR A 170 7.73 -4.31 8.42
C THR A 170 7.73 -5.74 8.96
N GLN A 171 6.55 -6.23 9.37
CA GLN A 171 6.35 -7.65 9.70
C GLN A 171 5.86 -8.50 8.50
N GLY A 172 5.87 -7.93 7.28
CA GLY A 172 5.47 -8.61 6.05
C GLY A 172 4.67 -7.72 5.08
N CYS A 173 4.22 -6.56 5.54
CA CYS A 173 3.58 -5.54 4.71
C CYS A 173 4.54 -4.90 3.70
N VAL A 174 3.96 -4.21 2.72
CA VAL A 174 4.66 -3.23 1.90
C VAL A 174 4.32 -1.84 2.43
N ALA A 175 5.31 -1.01 2.75
CA ALA A 175 5.04 0.32 3.30
C ALA A 175 5.73 1.43 2.52
N VAL A 176 5.00 2.52 2.25
CA VAL A 176 5.50 3.68 1.49
C VAL A 176 5.39 4.97 2.29
N THR A 177 6.09 6.03 1.90
CA THR A 177 5.93 7.32 2.58
C THR A 177 4.49 7.86 2.45
N ALA A 178 4.06 8.68 3.41
CA ALA A 178 2.77 9.37 3.34
C ALA A 178 2.61 10.18 2.04
N ARG A 179 3.68 10.83 1.58
CA ARG A 179 3.72 11.57 0.31
C ARG A 179 3.50 10.65 -0.89
N THR A 180 4.13 9.48 -0.92
CA THR A 180 3.91 8.47 -1.96
C THR A 180 2.48 7.97 -1.92
N MET A 181 1.95 7.59 -0.75
CA MET A 181 0.57 7.15 -0.59
C MET A 181 -0.42 8.20 -1.10
N ALA A 182 -0.25 9.48 -0.75
CA ALA A 182 -1.12 10.57 -1.21
C ALA A 182 -1.13 10.75 -2.74
N ARG A 183 -0.01 10.44 -3.41
CA ARG A 183 0.07 10.45 -4.89
C ARG A 183 -0.60 9.23 -5.52
N LEU A 184 -0.49 8.06 -4.88
CA LEU A 184 -1.02 6.81 -5.41
C LEU A 184 -2.52 6.70 -5.19
N LEU A 185 -2.99 6.96 -3.98
CA LEU A 185 -4.35 6.64 -3.51
C LEU A 185 -5.47 7.13 -4.43
N PRO A 186 -5.44 8.36 -4.99
CA PRO A 186 -6.47 8.82 -5.93
C PRO A 186 -6.60 7.98 -7.22
N LEU A 187 -5.58 7.18 -7.53
CA LEU A 187 -5.47 6.38 -8.74
C LEU A 187 -5.68 4.89 -8.48
N LEU A 188 -5.74 4.48 -7.22
CA LEU A 188 -5.96 3.09 -6.84
C LEU A 188 -7.45 2.75 -6.93
N SER A 189 -7.72 1.48 -7.22
CA SER A 189 -9.06 0.89 -7.26
C SER A 189 -8.95 -0.57 -6.82
N ASP A 190 -10.10 -1.23 -6.68
CA ASP A 190 -10.19 -2.67 -6.44
C ASP A 190 -9.54 -3.52 -7.55
N ARG A 191 -9.35 -2.94 -8.75
CA ARG A 191 -8.67 -3.54 -9.91
C ARG A 191 -7.16 -3.34 -9.91
N THR A 192 -6.60 -2.63 -8.94
CA THR A 192 -5.16 -2.41 -8.84
C THR A 192 -4.48 -3.61 -8.18
N VAL A 193 -3.36 -4.05 -8.75
CA VAL A 193 -2.57 -5.20 -8.26
C VAL A 193 -1.20 -4.73 -7.78
N VAL A 194 -0.85 -5.11 -6.55
CA VAL A 194 0.53 -5.07 -6.04
C VAL A 194 1.20 -6.38 -6.44
N ARG A 195 2.18 -6.28 -7.33
CA ARG A 195 2.96 -7.42 -7.83
C ARG A 195 4.35 -7.38 -7.21
N VAL A 196 4.58 -8.23 -6.21
CA VAL A 196 5.87 -8.40 -5.55
C VAL A 196 6.67 -9.44 -6.33
N VAL A 197 7.85 -9.05 -6.80
CA VAL A 197 8.79 -9.90 -7.56
C VAL A 197 10.18 -9.86 -6.94
N ARG A 198 11.03 -10.83 -7.30
CA ARG A 198 12.46 -10.81 -6.95
C ARG A 198 13.21 -9.86 -7.86
#